data_AF-A0A1C3JEX3-F1
#
_entry.id   AF-A0A1C3JEX3-F1
#
_cell.length_a   1.000
_cell.length_b   1.000
_cell.length_c   1.000
_cell.angle_alpha   90.00
_cell.angle_beta   90.00
_cell.angle_gamma   90.00
#
_symmetry.space_group_name_H-M   'P 1'
#
loop_
_entity.id
_entity.type
_entity.pdbx_description
1 polymer ?
#
loop_
_entity_poly.entity_id
_entity_poly.type
_entity_poly.pdbx_seq_one_letter_code
_entity_poly.pdbx_strand_id
1 'polypeptide(L)'
;MLLASKMNTDLGSTEIFYQMIDMDPKNWRSMLSELNQGSPEVAQRVSDLLVAHDQQCLSELLDVHLSSSTFKIQSFENDLVDGRYLIGHELGKGGFGVVYFASRCDHLFEHNYAVKFFNSEAFDILGEETLFTEAQIMANLSHSNITKVYDAGLHKGFAYIVAEYVDGCLLDEYLSSTPLSFDQKLILFRDICSAIEYAHELKVLHADLKPENILINSHGIPKIIDFNLTQTLRCSSEPLGNSFRAASRTYASPEQIVSGSLDERSDVFSLGRILQEMFPNDTAPRDLVRVYQYATNLNRTRRYQSVRDLASDIENVRCCYPLNYRNQHCIYRATKFIQRYPASTVYASFIIAILTTALIALSIEAKNLSRQKLQLDSIIYDATSMVYPLNNSLLDWDEIIRSRNNIVVDVDVYGEGINSEVNRELFNETLYDSWIATGDIEPIID
;
A
#
# COMPACT_ATOMS: atom_id res chain seq x y z
N MET A 1 30.32 48.18 -21.20
CA MET A 1 30.18 49.34 -22.12
C MET A 1 29.78 49.01 -23.57
N LEU A 2 29.80 47.74 -24.03
CA LEU A 2 29.34 47.36 -25.39
C LEU A 2 27.98 46.62 -25.45
N LEU A 3 27.33 46.35 -24.31
CA LEU A 3 25.97 45.77 -24.26
C LEU A 3 24.85 46.82 -24.13
N ALA A 4 25.17 48.03 -23.64
CA ALA A 4 24.18 49.08 -23.35
C ALA A 4 23.70 49.88 -24.60
N SER A 5 24.29 49.67 -25.77
CA SER A 5 23.93 50.42 -26.99
C SER A 5 22.77 49.81 -27.79
N LYS A 6 22.20 48.68 -27.34
CA LYS A 6 21.21 47.91 -28.12
C LYS A 6 19.97 47.46 -27.34
N MET A 7 19.75 47.97 -26.12
CA MET A 7 18.49 47.71 -25.42
C MET A 7 17.49 48.80 -25.81
N ASN A 8 16.70 48.45 -26.81
CA ASN A 8 15.52 49.16 -27.22
C ASN A 8 14.61 49.32 -25.99
N THR A 9 14.12 50.53 -25.72
CA THR A 9 13.19 50.86 -24.62
C THR A 9 11.80 50.19 -24.74
N ASP A 10 11.65 49.26 -25.69
CA ASP A 10 10.43 48.51 -25.99
C ASP A 10 10.39 47.12 -25.35
N LEU A 11 11.48 46.64 -24.72
CA LEU A 11 11.43 45.35 -24.00
C LEU A 11 10.73 45.53 -22.65
N GLY A 12 9.66 44.75 -22.44
CA GLY A 12 8.89 44.76 -21.19
C GLY A 12 9.73 44.30 -19.99
N SER A 13 9.36 44.76 -18.78
CA SER A 13 10.04 44.42 -17.53
C SER A 13 10.20 42.91 -17.30
N THR A 14 9.28 42.10 -17.84
CA THR A 14 9.29 40.64 -17.74
C THR A 14 10.39 40.00 -18.60
N GLU A 15 10.68 40.56 -19.77
CA GLU A 15 11.66 40.00 -20.71
C GLU A 15 13.10 40.30 -20.25
N ILE A 16 13.31 41.49 -19.67
CA ILE A 16 14.55 41.87 -19.00
C ILE A 16 14.78 40.98 -17.77
N PHE A 17 13.72 40.66 -17.02
CA PHE A 17 13.79 39.73 -15.88
C PHE A 17 14.24 38.32 -16.31
N TYR A 18 13.68 37.76 -17.39
CA TYR A 18 14.09 36.45 -17.91
C TYR A 18 15.53 36.41 -18.41
N GLN A 19 16.05 37.51 -18.97
CA GLN A 19 17.47 37.56 -19.33
C GLN A 19 18.38 37.59 -18.10
N MET A 20 17.92 38.14 -16.96
CA MET A 20 18.71 38.28 -15.75
C MET A 20 18.78 37.02 -14.90
N ILE A 21 17.75 36.16 -14.95
CA ILE A 21 17.70 34.92 -14.17
C ILE A 21 18.75 33.88 -14.64
N ASP A 22 19.16 33.97 -15.91
CA ASP A 22 20.14 33.07 -16.53
C ASP A 22 21.60 33.55 -16.33
N MET A 23 21.81 34.69 -15.66
CA MET A 23 23.13 35.29 -15.44
C MET A 23 23.68 35.02 -14.03
N ASP A 24 25.01 34.95 -13.90
CA ASP A 24 25.70 34.87 -12.60
C ASP A 24 25.26 36.01 -11.66
N PRO A 25 25.02 35.73 -10.35
CA PRO A 25 24.67 36.70 -9.33
C PRO A 25 25.44 38.03 -9.30
N LYS A 26 26.71 38.01 -9.73
CA LYS A 26 27.52 39.23 -9.80
C LYS A 26 27.17 40.12 -10.99
N ASN A 27 26.72 39.52 -12.09
CA ASN A 27 26.47 40.20 -13.36
C ASN A 27 25.09 40.87 -13.36
N TRP A 28 24.05 40.22 -12.82
CA TRP A 28 22.72 40.85 -12.78
C TRP A 28 22.68 42.08 -11.86
N ARG A 29 23.46 42.10 -10.76
CA ARG A 29 23.56 43.28 -9.86
C ARG A 29 24.14 44.50 -10.57
N SER A 30 25.15 44.29 -11.40
CA SER A 30 25.71 45.35 -12.25
C SER A 30 24.67 45.85 -13.24
N MET A 31 23.92 44.94 -13.87
CA MET A 31 22.91 45.31 -14.86
C MET A 31 21.68 46.00 -14.25
N LEU A 32 21.26 45.62 -13.04
CA LEU A 32 20.23 46.33 -12.27
C LEU A 32 20.66 47.76 -11.92
N SER A 33 21.94 47.96 -11.59
CA SER A 33 22.49 49.28 -11.31
C SER A 33 22.56 50.18 -12.55
N GLU A 34 22.78 49.59 -13.74
CA GLU A 34 22.73 50.29 -15.02
C GLU A 34 21.28 50.63 -15.42
N LEU A 35 20.33 49.70 -15.26
CA LEU A 35 18.90 49.96 -15.52
C LEU A 35 18.32 51.04 -14.61
N ASN A 36 18.74 51.09 -13.34
CA ASN A 36 18.29 52.09 -12.39
C ASN A 36 18.72 53.52 -12.77
N GLN A 37 19.80 53.66 -13.56
CA GLN A 37 20.25 54.96 -14.08
C GLN A 37 19.45 55.43 -15.30
N GLY A 38 18.88 54.50 -16.08
CA GLY A 38 18.15 54.81 -17.33
C GLY A 38 16.62 54.82 -17.18
N SER A 39 16.05 53.92 -16.39
CA SER A 39 14.60 53.77 -16.21
C SER A 39 14.27 53.22 -14.82
N PRO A 40 14.19 54.10 -13.80
CA PRO A 40 14.05 53.69 -12.40
C PRO A 40 12.77 52.91 -12.12
N GLU A 41 11.66 53.18 -12.83
CA GLU A 41 10.42 52.41 -12.69
C GLU A 41 10.55 50.96 -13.14
N VAL A 42 11.26 50.70 -14.24
CA VAL A 42 11.50 49.34 -14.76
C VAL A 42 12.49 48.60 -13.87
N ALA A 43 13.54 49.29 -13.41
CA ALA A 43 14.53 48.73 -12.49
C ALA A 43 13.90 48.32 -11.15
N GLN A 44 13.01 49.15 -10.60
CA GLN A 44 12.26 48.82 -9.39
C GLN A 44 11.39 47.58 -9.62
N ARG A 45 10.66 47.51 -10.73
CA ARG A 45 9.78 46.37 -11.06
C ARG A 45 10.55 45.07 -11.28
N VAL A 46 11.71 45.11 -11.94
CA VAL A 46 12.60 43.95 -12.13
C VAL A 46 13.24 43.55 -10.80
N SER A 47 13.63 44.52 -9.95
CA SER A 47 14.14 44.24 -8.61
C SER A 47 13.07 43.59 -7.72
N ASP A 48 11.82 44.05 -7.79
CA ASP A 48 10.70 43.45 -7.06
C ASP A 48 10.43 42.02 -7.56
N LEU A 49 10.53 41.77 -8.87
CA LEU A 49 10.44 40.43 -9.47
C LEU A 49 11.61 39.51 -9.07
N LEU A 50 12.83 40.05 -8.95
CA LEU A 50 14.03 39.29 -8.52
C LEU A 50 14.01 38.99 -7.02
N VAL A 51 13.55 39.93 -6.18
CA VAL A 51 13.34 39.70 -4.74
C VAL A 51 12.19 38.71 -4.53
N ALA A 52 11.13 38.80 -5.34
CA ALA A 52 10.08 37.81 -5.35
C ALA A 52 10.58 36.43 -5.84
N HIS A 53 11.50 36.36 -6.79
CA HIS A 53 12.16 35.12 -7.23
C HIS A 53 13.03 34.48 -6.12
N ASP A 54 13.76 35.30 -5.35
CA ASP A 54 14.63 34.84 -4.25
C ASP A 54 13.83 34.40 -3.01
N GLN A 55 12.58 34.87 -2.85
CA GLN A 55 11.74 34.57 -1.68
C GLN A 55 10.47 33.74 -1.96
N GLN A 56 9.95 33.66 -3.18
CA GLN A 56 8.73 32.91 -3.51
C GLN A 56 8.74 32.35 -4.94
N CYS A 57 8.38 31.07 -5.02
CA CYS A 57 8.52 30.23 -6.20
C CYS A 57 7.47 30.57 -7.29
N LEU A 58 7.95 30.66 -8.53
CA LEU A 58 7.23 31.12 -9.72
C LEU A 58 5.85 30.48 -9.90
N SER A 59 5.62 29.25 -9.42
CA SER A 59 4.32 28.57 -9.55
C SER A 59 3.19 29.22 -8.76
N GLU A 60 3.43 29.76 -7.56
CA GLU A 60 2.41 30.54 -6.82
C GLU A 60 2.22 31.91 -7.44
N LEU A 61 3.29 32.53 -7.96
CA LEU A 61 3.17 33.79 -8.68
C LEU A 61 2.43 33.63 -10.00
N LEU A 62 2.49 32.46 -10.63
CA LEU A 62 1.72 32.11 -11.82
C LEU A 62 0.30 31.67 -11.50
N ASP A 63 0.03 30.86 -10.47
CA ASP A 63 -1.36 30.64 -10.04
C ASP A 63 -1.99 31.96 -9.61
N VAL A 64 -1.28 32.81 -8.86
CA VAL A 64 -1.78 34.14 -8.48
C VAL A 64 -1.84 35.09 -9.66
N HIS A 65 -0.86 35.17 -10.57
CA HIS A 65 -0.96 36.04 -11.75
C HIS A 65 -1.98 35.52 -12.75
N LEU A 66 -2.15 34.21 -12.97
CA LEU A 66 -3.17 33.62 -13.84
C LEU A 66 -4.57 33.71 -13.24
N SER A 67 -4.69 33.73 -11.90
CA SER A 67 -5.94 34.01 -11.20
C SER A 67 -6.27 35.51 -11.14
N SER A 68 -5.25 36.37 -11.07
CA SER A 68 -5.38 37.83 -10.91
C SER A 68 -5.44 38.58 -12.24
N SER A 69 -4.85 38.02 -13.30
CA SER A 69 -5.14 38.44 -14.66
C SER A 69 -6.41 37.74 -15.08
N THR A 70 -7.48 38.51 -15.21
CA THR A 70 -8.71 38.06 -15.84
C THR A 70 -8.40 37.75 -17.30
N PHE A 71 -7.87 36.55 -17.56
CA PHE A 71 -7.72 36.04 -18.90
C PHE A 71 -9.10 36.05 -19.53
N LYS A 72 -9.30 36.96 -20.49
CA LYS A 72 -10.44 36.96 -21.40
C LYS A 72 -10.29 35.77 -22.32
N ILE A 73 -10.54 34.58 -21.78
CA ILE A 73 -10.86 33.43 -22.60
C ILE A 73 -12.19 33.79 -23.24
N GLN A 74 -12.23 33.77 -24.57
CA GLN A 74 -13.49 33.87 -25.29
C GLN A 74 -14.39 32.76 -24.78
N SER A 75 -15.59 33.10 -24.29
CA SER A 75 -16.56 32.09 -23.91
C SER A 75 -16.89 31.26 -25.14
N PHE A 76 -16.80 29.94 -25.00
CA PHE A 76 -17.18 28.97 -26.03
C PHE A 76 -18.58 28.40 -25.78
N GLU A 77 -19.34 28.95 -24.83
CA GLU A 77 -20.70 28.48 -24.55
C GLU A 77 -21.58 28.62 -25.81
N ASN A 78 -22.33 27.57 -26.11
CA ASN A 78 -23.16 27.40 -27.32
C ASN A 78 -22.38 27.28 -28.64
N ASP A 79 -21.05 27.18 -28.62
CA ASP A 79 -20.29 26.86 -29.82
C ASP A 79 -20.45 25.38 -30.20
N LEU A 80 -20.40 25.12 -31.50
CA LEU A 80 -20.35 23.78 -32.06
C LEU A 80 -18.90 23.43 -32.41
N VAL A 81 -18.31 22.51 -31.64
CA VAL A 81 -16.94 22.04 -31.83
C VAL A 81 -16.93 20.80 -32.70
N ASP A 82 -16.12 20.84 -33.75
CA ASP A 82 -15.91 19.75 -34.73
C ASP A 82 -17.21 19.19 -35.34
N GLY A 83 -18.26 20.01 -35.39
CA GLY A 83 -19.58 19.60 -35.89
C GLY A 83 -20.30 18.55 -35.04
N ARG A 84 -19.75 18.16 -33.88
CA ARG A 84 -20.22 17.02 -33.08
C ARG A 84 -20.58 17.38 -31.63
N TYR A 85 -19.85 18.32 -31.04
CA TYR A 85 -19.97 18.64 -29.61
C TYR A 85 -20.53 20.04 -29.43
N LEU A 86 -21.75 20.14 -28.89
CA LEU A 86 -22.36 21.40 -28.50
C LEU A 86 -21.90 21.76 -27.09
N ILE A 87 -21.18 22.87 -26.96
CA ILE A 87 -20.65 23.35 -25.67
C ILE A 87 -21.77 23.99 -24.86
N GLY A 88 -21.93 23.53 -23.62
CA GLY A 88 -22.86 24.03 -22.62
C GLY A 88 -22.18 24.98 -21.63
N HIS A 89 -22.56 24.87 -20.35
CA HIS A 89 -22.06 25.73 -19.28
C HIS A 89 -20.63 25.37 -18.84
N GLU A 90 -19.93 26.33 -18.24
CA GLU A 90 -18.64 26.12 -17.60
C GLU A 90 -18.75 25.17 -16.39
N LEU A 91 -17.89 24.15 -16.34
CA LEU A 91 -17.74 23.23 -15.21
C LEU A 91 -16.64 23.70 -14.24
N GLY A 92 -15.62 24.38 -14.75
CA GLY A 92 -14.56 24.95 -13.92
C GLY A 92 -13.47 25.64 -14.73
N LYS A 93 -12.70 26.50 -14.07
CA LYS A 93 -11.60 27.27 -14.64
C LYS A 93 -10.34 27.08 -13.81
N GLY A 94 -9.22 26.79 -14.49
CA GLY A 94 -7.91 26.64 -13.88
C GLY A 94 -6.82 27.40 -14.64
N GLY A 95 -5.58 27.34 -14.15
CA GLY A 95 -4.44 28.05 -14.75
C GLY A 95 -4.12 27.65 -16.19
N PHE A 96 -4.48 26.41 -16.59
CA PHE A 96 -4.20 25.88 -17.93
C PHE A 96 -5.36 26.04 -18.93
N GLY A 97 -6.54 26.45 -18.48
CA GLY A 97 -7.71 26.49 -19.35
C GLY A 97 -9.06 26.49 -18.63
N VAL A 98 -10.12 26.33 -19.41
CA VAL A 98 -11.51 26.26 -18.93
C VAL A 98 -12.13 24.95 -19.40
N VAL A 99 -12.85 24.29 -18.50
CA VAL A 99 -13.58 23.05 -18.76
C VAL A 99 -15.06 23.37 -18.88
N TYR A 100 -15.69 22.93 -19.95
CA TYR A 100 -17.12 23.08 -20.20
C TYR A 100 -17.82 21.73 -20.25
N PHE A 101 -19.08 21.73 -19.85
CA PHE A 101 -20.01 20.66 -20.18
C PHE A 101 -20.26 20.68 -21.69
N ALA A 102 -20.39 19.52 -22.32
CA ALA A 102 -20.80 19.43 -23.72
C ALA A 102 -21.73 18.25 -23.94
N SER A 103 -22.63 18.36 -24.91
CA SER A 103 -23.49 17.27 -25.34
C SER A 103 -23.26 16.98 -26.81
N ARG A 104 -23.33 15.70 -27.19
CA ARG A 104 -23.29 15.31 -28.60
C ARG A 104 -24.57 15.76 -29.31
N CYS A 105 -24.44 16.40 -30.46
CA CYS A 105 -25.57 16.96 -31.21
C CYS A 105 -25.75 16.35 -32.61
N ASP A 106 -25.08 15.24 -32.94
CA ASP A 106 -25.22 14.56 -34.23
C ASP A 106 -26.49 13.68 -34.34
N HIS A 107 -27.33 13.66 -33.29
CA HIS A 107 -28.55 12.86 -33.16
C HIS A 107 -28.35 11.35 -33.33
N LEU A 108 -27.10 10.87 -33.32
CA LEU A 108 -26.79 9.44 -33.37
C LEU A 108 -26.79 8.83 -31.98
N PHE A 109 -26.26 9.57 -31.00
CA PHE A 109 -26.15 9.13 -29.61
C PHE A 109 -26.34 10.31 -28.66
N GLU A 110 -27.03 10.09 -27.54
CA GLU A 110 -27.06 11.04 -26.42
C GLU A 110 -25.93 10.72 -25.45
N HIS A 111 -24.90 11.57 -25.44
CA HIS A 111 -23.77 11.43 -24.53
C HIS A 111 -23.26 12.80 -24.12
N ASN A 112 -22.86 12.90 -22.84
CA ASN A 112 -22.31 14.11 -22.26
C ASN A 112 -20.80 13.98 -22.10
N TYR A 113 -20.10 15.09 -22.28
CA TYR A 113 -18.64 15.18 -22.28
C TYR A 113 -18.18 16.39 -21.47
N ALA A 114 -16.93 16.30 -21.00
CA ALA A 114 -16.20 17.45 -20.50
C ALA A 114 -15.22 17.90 -21.59
N VAL A 115 -15.27 19.17 -22.00
CA VAL A 115 -14.38 19.73 -23.02
C VAL A 115 -13.49 20.78 -22.38
N LYS A 116 -12.20 20.50 -22.33
CA LYS A 116 -11.18 21.40 -21.77
C LYS A 116 -10.53 22.18 -22.89
N PHE A 117 -10.68 23.50 -22.86
CA PHE A 117 -9.98 24.42 -23.76
C PHE A 117 -8.75 24.99 -23.09
N PHE A 118 -7.62 24.93 -23.78
CA PHE A 118 -6.34 25.43 -23.28
C PHE A 118 -6.12 26.90 -23.65
N ASN A 119 -5.45 27.64 -22.77
CA ASN A 119 -5.10 29.04 -23.03
C ASN A 119 -4.05 29.15 -24.14
N SER A 120 -4.13 30.18 -24.99
CA SER A 120 -3.18 30.38 -26.11
C SER A 120 -1.73 30.52 -25.62
N GLU A 121 -1.50 31.16 -24.47
CA GLU A 121 -0.14 31.25 -23.89
C GLU A 121 0.39 29.89 -23.42
N ALA A 122 -0.47 29.03 -22.85
CA ALA A 122 -0.09 27.67 -22.48
C ALA A 122 0.20 26.81 -23.72
N PHE A 123 -0.58 27.01 -24.79
CA PHE A 123 -0.38 26.36 -26.09
C PHE A 123 0.93 26.78 -26.76
N ASP A 124 1.26 28.08 -26.77
CA ASP A 124 2.50 28.60 -27.34
C ASP A 124 3.74 28.12 -26.58
N ILE A 125 3.62 27.87 -25.26
CA ILE A 125 4.71 27.38 -24.40
C ILE A 125 4.91 25.85 -24.52
N LEU A 126 3.85 25.08 -24.76
CA LEU A 126 3.90 23.62 -24.81
C LEU A 126 4.12 23.08 -26.23
N GLY A 127 3.64 23.80 -27.25
CA GLY A 127 3.60 23.35 -28.63
C GLY A 127 2.45 22.38 -28.90
N GLU A 128 1.85 22.51 -30.08
CA GLU A 128 0.70 21.72 -30.55
C GLU A 128 0.98 20.20 -30.52
N GLU A 129 2.15 19.78 -30.99
CA GLU A 129 2.54 18.36 -31.05
C GLU A 129 2.63 17.70 -29.67
N THR A 130 3.11 18.43 -28.65
CA THR A 130 3.24 17.91 -27.29
C THR A 130 1.87 17.64 -26.67
N LEU A 131 0.93 18.57 -26.84
CA LEU A 131 -0.41 18.46 -26.28
C LEU A 131 -1.20 17.32 -26.92
N PHE A 132 -1.11 17.15 -28.24
CA PHE A 132 -1.78 16.03 -28.91
C PHE A 132 -1.13 14.68 -28.61
N THR A 133 0.18 14.64 -28.40
CA THR A 133 0.87 13.44 -27.92
C THR A 133 0.37 13.06 -26.52
N GLU A 134 0.21 14.03 -25.63
CA GLU A 134 -0.36 13.84 -24.30
C GLU A 134 -1.81 13.34 -24.36
N ALA A 135 -2.67 13.99 -25.16
CA ALA A 135 -4.04 13.54 -25.37
C ALA A 135 -4.09 12.10 -25.91
N GLN A 136 -3.18 11.72 -26.81
CA GLN A 136 -3.07 10.37 -27.35
C GLN A 136 -2.65 9.34 -26.29
N ILE A 137 -1.74 9.69 -25.37
CA ILE A 137 -1.37 8.84 -24.25
C ILE A 137 -2.59 8.65 -23.34
N MET A 138 -3.31 9.72 -23.00
CA MET A 138 -4.50 9.63 -22.16
C MET A 138 -5.63 8.84 -22.83
N ALA A 139 -5.79 8.95 -24.15
CA ALA A 139 -6.78 8.17 -24.92
C ALA A 139 -6.52 6.66 -24.88
N ASN A 140 -5.27 6.25 -24.68
CA ASN A 140 -4.88 4.84 -24.53
C ASN A 140 -5.07 4.30 -23.11
N LEU A 141 -5.28 5.17 -22.11
CA LEU A 141 -5.56 4.74 -20.74
C LEU A 141 -7.01 4.26 -20.63
N SER A 142 -7.18 2.98 -20.27
CA SER A 142 -8.50 2.37 -20.10
C SER A 142 -8.61 1.70 -18.74
N HIS A 143 -9.03 2.47 -17.75
CA HIS A 143 -9.24 2.00 -16.38
C HIS A 143 -10.54 2.58 -15.80
N SER A 144 -11.24 1.82 -14.94
CA SER A 144 -12.52 2.25 -14.34
C SER A 144 -12.41 3.55 -13.55
N ASN A 145 -11.25 3.80 -12.95
CA ASN A 145 -10.97 4.95 -12.10
C ASN A 145 -10.13 6.05 -12.78
N ILE A 146 -9.98 6.01 -14.11
CA ILE A 146 -9.37 7.09 -14.91
C ILE A 146 -10.43 7.58 -15.89
N THR A 147 -10.53 8.88 -16.10
CA THR A 147 -11.43 9.43 -17.12
C THR A 147 -10.93 9.12 -18.51
N LYS A 148 -11.83 8.68 -19.38
CA LYS A 148 -11.48 8.40 -20.76
C LYS A 148 -11.38 9.68 -21.58
N VAL A 149 -10.31 9.81 -22.37
CA VAL A 149 -10.22 10.80 -23.44
C VAL A 149 -10.78 10.21 -24.73
N TYR A 150 -11.65 10.99 -25.40
CA TYR A 150 -12.31 10.59 -26.63
C TYR A 150 -11.74 11.27 -27.86
N ASP A 151 -11.34 12.53 -27.74
CA ASP A 151 -10.98 13.36 -28.87
C ASP A 151 -10.07 14.52 -28.47
N ALA A 152 -9.37 15.10 -29.43
CA ALA A 152 -8.62 16.33 -29.27
C ALA A 152 -8.49 17.07 -30.60
N GLY A 153 -8.48 18.40 -30.57
CA GLY A 153 -8.29 19.18 -31.78
C GLY A 153 -8.07 20.66 -31.54
N LEU A 154 -8.22 21.44 -32.61
CA LEU A 154 -8.20 22.90 -32.57
C LEU A 154 -9.59 23.45 -32.90
N HIS A 155 -10.05 24.44 -32.14
CA HIS A 155 -11.27 25.19 -32.42
C HIS A 155 -10.99 26.69 -32.28
N LYS A 156 -11.20 27.45 -33.36
CA LYS A 156 -10.94 28.90 -33.42
C LYS A 156 -9.52 29.30 -32.95
N GLY A 157 -8.52 28.43 -33.18
CA GLY A 157 -7.13 28.64 -32.77
C GLY A 157 -6.81 28.21 -31.34
N PHE A 158 -7.78 27.67 -30.59
CA PHE A 158 -7.57 27.13 -29.24
C PHE A 158 -7.57 25.61 -29.28
N ALA A 159 -6.61 24.99 -28.60
CA ALA A 159 -6.62 23.54 -28.44
C ALA A 159 -7.69 23.10 -27.45
N TYR A 160 -8.32 21.96 -27.73
CA TYR A 160 -9.31 21.35 -26.88
C TYR A 160 -9.08 19.84 -26.74
N ILE A 161 -9.48 19.29 -25.60
CA ILE A 161 -9.56 17.85 -25.34
C ILE A 161 -10.99 17.52 -24.90
N VAL A 162 -11.56 16.46 -25.48
CA VAL A 162 -12.88 15.91 -25.13
C VAL A 162 -12.68 14.68 -24.27
N ALA A 163 -13.24 14.72 -23.06
CA ALA A 163 -13.13 13.66 -22.07
C ALA A 163 -14.50 13.22 -21.53
N GLU A 164 -14.50 12.10 -20.82
CA GLU A 164 -15.63 11.60 -20.03
C GLU A 164 -16.15 12.67 -19.08
N TYR A 165 -17.45 12.98 -19.19
CA TYR A 165 -18.11 13.77 -18.17
C TYR A 165 -18.38 12.90 -16.94
N VAL A 166 -17.84 13.32 -15.79
CA VAL A 166 -18.08 12.66 -14.51
C VAL A 166 -19.07 13.49 -13.72
N ASP A 167 -20.29 12.97 -13.55
CA ASP A 167 -21.30 13.55 -12.67
C ASP A 167 -20.95 13.23 -11.21
N GLY A 168 -20.45 14.23 -10.49
CA GLY A 168 -19.84 14.06 -9.19
C GLY A 168 -19.26 15.35 -8.61
N CYS A 169 -18.51 15.21 -7.52
CA CYS A 169 -17.81 16.31 -6.86
C CYS A 169 -16.34 15.97 -6.62
N LEU A 170 -15.54 16.97 -6.23
CA LEU A 170 -14.13 16.77 -5.92
C LEU A 170 -13.94 15.92 -4.66
N LEU A 171 -12.77 15.27 -4.52
CA LEU A 171 -12.48 14.39 -3.39
C LEU A 171 -12.65 15.07 -2.03
N ASP A 172 -12.19 16.30 -1.88
CA ASP A 172 -12.30 17.12 -0.66
C ASP A 172 -13.75 17.47 -0.32
N GLU A 173 -14.53 17.87 -1.33
CA GLU A 173 -15.98 18.11 -1.21
C GLU A 173 -16.72 16.83 -0.83
N TYR A 174 -16.36 15.69 -1.42
CA TYR A 174 -16.98 14.40 -1.11
C TYR A 174 -16.67 13.96 0.33
N LEU A 175 -15.42 14.10 0.76
CA LEU A 175 -14.99 13.72 2.12
C LEU A 175 -15.60 14.60 3.22
N SER A 176 -15.92 15.86 2.90
CA SER A 176 -16.56 16.79 3.83
C SER A 176 -18.08 16.65 3.88
N SER A 177 -18.72 16.34 2.76
CA SER A 177 -20.18 16.20 2.66
C SER A 177 -20.69 14.81 3.02
N THR A 178 -19.87 13.76 2.81
CA THR A 178 -20.29 12.36 2.96
C THR A 178 -19.59 11.69 4.15
N PRO A 179 -20.32 11.22 5.18
CA PRO A 179 -19.72 10.54 6.32
C PRO A 179 -19.30 9.11 5.93
N LEU A 180 -18.03 8.94 5.56
CA LEU A 180 -17.45 7.64 5.27
C LEU A 180 -16.87 6.99 6.53
N SER A 181 -17.12 5.69 6.68
CA SER A 181 -16.41 4.87 7.67
C SER A 181 -14.92 4.77 7.34
N PHE A 182 -14.11 4.43 8.34
CA PHE A 182 -12.67 4.23 8.17
C PHE A 182 -12.36 3.24 7.03
N ASP A 183 -13.10 2.13 6.96
CA ASP A 183 -12.92 1.08 5.95
C ASP A 183 -13.26 1.58 4.55
N GLN A 184 -14.38 2.30 4.38
CA GLN A 184 -14.79 2.89 3.10
C GLN A 184 -13.77 3.91 2.58
N LYS A 185 -13.19 4.74 3.45
CA LYS A 185 -12.12 5.67 3.03
C LYS A 185 -10.87 4.95 2.55
N LEU A 186 -10.50 3.83 3.19
CA LEU A 186 -9.35 3.02 2.73
C LEU A 186 -9.64 2.32 1.40
N ILE A 187 -10.88 1.85 1.18
CA ILE A 187 -11.31 1.30 -0.11
C ILE A 187 -11.23 2.38 -1.21
N LEU A 188 -11.76 3.57 -0.94
CA LEU A 188 -11.68 4.71 -1.85
C LEU A 188 -10.22 5.03 -2.22
N PHE A 189 -9.33 5.11 -1.23
CA PHE A 189 -7.91 5.36 -1.46
C PHE A 189 -7.23 4.24 -2.26
N ARG A 190 -7.56 2.98 -1.98
CA ARG A 190 -7.06 1.83 -2.74
C ARG A 190 -7.46 1.92 -4.21
N ASP A 191 -8.70 2.33 -4.51
CA ASP A 191 -9.17 2.47 -5.89
C ASP A 191 -8.44 3.59 -6.64
N ILE A 192 -8.07 4.68 -5.94
CA ILE A 192 -7.17 5.72 -6.46
C ILE A 192 -5.77 5.13 -6.74
N CYS A 193 -5.22 4.34 -5.82
CA CYS A 193 -3.93 3.66 -6.04
C CYS A 193 -3.97 2.73 -7.26
N SER A 194 -5.06 1.98 -7.44
CA SER A 194 -5.25 1.08 -8.60
C SER A 194 -5.17 1.83 -9.93
N ALA A 195 -5.74 3.03 -10.01
CA ALA A 195 -5.67 3.87 -11.20
C ALA A 195 -4.22 4.31 -11.51
N ILE A 196 -3.50 4.81 -10.51
CA ILE A 196 -2.12 5.27 -10.69
C ILE A 196 -1.19 4.10 -11.00
N GLU A 197 -1.37 2.96 -10.35
CA GLU A 197 -0.61 1.75 -10.63
C GLU A 197 -0.78 1.30 -12.09
N TYR A 198 -2.02 1.30 -12.60
CA TYR A 198 -2.29 1.01 -14.00
C TYR A 198 -1.57 1.97 -14.95
N ALA A 199 -1.55 3.27 -14.65
CA ALA A 199 -0.80 4.25 -15.44
C ALA A 199 0.72 3.96 -15.42
N HIS A 200 1.27 3.62 -14.25
CA HIS A 200 2.69 3.28 -14.08
C HIS A 200 3.10 2.02 -14.85
N GLU A 201 2.22 1.02 -14.95
CA GLU A 201 2.44 -0.18 -15.78
C GLU A 201 2.61 0.20 -17.26
N LEU A 202 1.89 1.23 -17.72
CA LEU A 202 2.01 1.80 -19.06
C LEU A 202 3.11 2.87 -19.18
N LYS A 203 3.95 3.04 -18.15
CA LYS A 203 5.04 4.03 -18.09
C LYS A 203 4.57 5.48 -18.19
N VAL A 204 3.34 5.73 -17.75
CA VAL A 204 2.75 7.06 -17.65
C VAL A 204 2.79 7.50 -16.18
N LEU A 205 3.45 8.63 -15.91
CA LEU A 205 3.45 9.26 -14.59
C LEU A 205 2.37 10.35 -14.54
N HIS A 206 1.71 10.51 -13.40
CA HIS A 206 0.74 11.59 -13.23
C HIS A 206 1.43 12.94 -12.97
N ALA A 207 2.42 12.99 -12.08
CA ALA A 207 3.26 14.15 -11.80
C ALA A 207 2.56 15.44 -11.29
N ASP A 208 1.26 15.41 -10.98
CA ASP A 208 0.54 16.51 -10.29
C ASP A 208 -0.68 15.95 -9.56
N LEU A 209 -0.51 14.83 -8.84
CA LEU A 209 -1.63 14.22 -8.14
C LEU A 209 -2.01 15.05 -6.91
N LYS A 210 -3.28 15.46 -6.85
CA LYS A 210 -3.87 16.29 -5.80
C LYS A 210 -5.39 16.06 -5.75
N PRO A 211 -6.09 16.41 -4.63
CA PRO A 211 -7.53 16.20 -4.50
C PRO A 211 -8.35 16.83 -5.64
N GLU A 212 -7.91 17.97 -6.18
CA GLU A 212 -8.59 18.69 -7.26
C GLU A 212 -8.57 17.92 -8.60
N ASN A 213 -7.68 16.93 -8.74
CA ASN A 213 -7.58 16.08 -9.93
C ASN A 213 -8.30 14.73 -9.74
N ILE A 214 -9.07 14.57 -8.66
CA ILE A 214 -9.82 13.36 -8.32
C ILE A 214 -11.29 13.72 -8.10
N LEU A 215 -12.14 13.30 -9.04
CA LEU A 215 -13.59 13.38 -8.90
C LEU A 215 -14.15 12.10 -8.30
N ILE A 216 -15.19 12.23 -7.48
CA ILE A 216 -15.99 11.12 -6.99
C ILE A 216 -17.35 11.20 -7.67
N ASN A 217 -17.67 10.17 -8.46
CA ASN A 217 -18.96 10.13 -9.14
C ASN A 217 -20.12 9.88 -8.18
N SER A 218 -21.36 9.99 -8.68
CA SER A 218 -22.59 9.74 -7.92
C SER A 218 -22.70 8.34 -7.28
N HIS A 219 -21.89 7.37 -7.71
CA HIS A 219 -21.80 6.02 -7.13
C HIS A 219 -20.70 5.88 -6.07
N GLY A 220 -19.99 6.95 -5.72
CA GLY A 220 -18.88 6.93 -4.77
C GLY A 220 -17.58 6.35 -5.35
N ILE A 221 -17.45 6.27 -6.67
CA ILE A 221 -16.29 5.71 -7.36
C ILE A 221 -15.34 6.85 -7.76
N PRO A 222 -14.03 6.76 -7.44
CA PRO A 222 -13.07 7.80 -7.80
C PRO A 222 -12.71 7.73 -9.28
N LYS A 223 -12.50 8.90 -9.89
CA LYS A 223 -12.11 9.14 -11.28
C LYS A 223 -11.00 10.18 -11.31
N ILE A 224 -9.83 9.79 -11.81
CA ILE A 224 -8.70 10.71 -12.04
C ILE A 224 -8.91 11.41 -13.38
N ILE A 225 -8.91 12.75 -13.38
CA ILE A 225 -9.39 13.56 -14.51
C ILE A 225 -8.31 14.22 -15.36
N ASP A 226 -7.11 14.44 -14.82
CA ASP A 226 -6.06 15.22 -15.48
C ASP A 226 -4.68 14.65 -15.16
N PHE A 227 -3.95 14.16 -16.18
CA PHE A 227 -2.54 13.81 -16.04
C PHE A 227 -1.69 15.02 -16.50
N ASN A 228 -0.61 15.32 -15.79
CA ASN A 228 0.29 16.43 -16.16
C ASN A 228 1.51 15.88 -16.92
N LEU A 229 1.29 15.38 -18.14
CA LEU A 229 2.32 14.68 -18.91
C LEU A 229 3.40 15.64 -19.45
N THR A 230 3.09 16.94 -19.53
CA THR A 230 4.04 17.99 -19.91
C THR A 230 5.30 18.01 -19.03
N GLN A 231 5.17 17.69 -17.73
CA GLN A 231 6.31 17.65 -16.81
C GLN A 231 7.17 16.39 -17.00
N THR A 232 6.57 15.28 -17.44
CA THR A 232 7.25 14.01 -17.68
C THR A 232 8.03 14.04 -19.00
N LEU A 233 7.46 14.61 -20.08
CA LEU A 233 8.12 14.75 -21.38
C LEU A 233 9.31 15.73 -21.35
N ARG A 234 9.24 16.78 -20.52
CA ARG A 234 10.35 17.70 -20.29
C ARG A 234 11.51 17.09 -19.50
N CYS A 235 11.30 15.98 -18.79
CA CYS A 235 12.36 15.25 -18.07
C CYS A 235 13.12 14.25 -18.95
N SER A 236 12.56 13.82 -20.09
CA SER A 236 13.21 12.89 -21.02
C SER A 236 14.13 13.55 -22.04
N SER A 237 13.93 14.84 -22.29
CA SER A 237 14.81 15.67 -23.12
C SER A 237 15.95 16.22 -22.25
N GLU A 238 17.13 16.47 -22.83
CA GLU A 238 18.29 17.05 -22.12
C GLU A 238 17.92 18.22 -21.18
N PRO A 239 18.72 18.50 -20.12
CA PRO A 239 18.43 19.56 -19.17
C PRO A 239 18.56 20.94 -19.84
N LEU A 240 17.57 21.31 -20.65
CA LEU A 240 17.34 22.69 -21.04
C LEU A 240 16.97 23.44 -19.76
N GLY A 241 17.74 24.50 -19.49
CA GLY A 241 17.72 25.27 -18.25
C GLY A 241 16.31 25.56 -17.75
N ASN A 242 16.14 25.36 -16.44
CA ASN A 242 15.10 25.88 -15.55
C ASN A 242 13.78 26.37 -16.18
N SER A 243 13.18 25.54 -17.02
CA SER A 243 11.92 25.88 -17.69
C SER A 243 10.74 25.34 -16.88
N PHE A 244 9.95 26.27 -16.34
CA PHE A 244 8.55 26.17 -15.92
C PHE A 244 8.08 24.79 -15.42
N ARG A 245 8.04 24.63 -14.08
CA ARG A 245 7.43 23.48 -13.41
C ARG A 245 6.24 23.96 -12.57
N ALA A 246 5.03 23.69 -13.05
CA ALA A 246 3.81 23.89 -12.29
C ALA A 246 3.57 22.62 -11.45
N ALA A 247 3.87 22.68 -10.15
CA ALA A 247 3.59 21.60 -9.22
C ALA A 247 2.92 22.19 -7.97
N SER A 248 1.84 21.57 -7.49
CA SER A 248 1.16 21.99 -6.27
C SER A 248 2.09 21.78 -5.06
N ARG A 249 2.55 22.86 -4.40
CA ARG A 249 3.56 22.78 -3.31
C ARG A 249 3.17 21.88 -2.16
N THR A 250 1.87 21.67 -1.91
CA THR A 250 1.37 20.85 -0.80
C THR A 250 1.50 19.35 -1.06
N TYR A 251 1.39 18.92 -2.32
CA TYR A 251 1.39 17.51 -2.74
C TYR A 251 2.62 17.13 -3.58
N ALA A 252 3.36 18.11 -4.08
CA ALA A 252 4.56 17.92 -4.86
C ALA A 252 5.66 17.25 -4.02
N SER A 253 6.27 16.22 -4.61
CA SER A 253 7.45 15.59 -4.07
C SER A 253 8.66 16.55 -4.06
N PRO A 254 9.63 16.35 -3.16
CA PRO A 254 10.82 17.20 -3.08
C PRO A 254 11.57 17.31 -4.41
N GLU A 255 11.58 16.24 -5.21
CA GLU A 255 12.21 16.24 -6.52
C GLU A 255 11.49 17.03 -7.60
N GLN A 256 10.16 17.15 -7.52
CA GLN A 256 9.42 18.03 -8.42
C GLN A 256 9.82 19.49 -8.16
N ILE A 257 10.09 19.84 -6.89
CA ILE A 257 10.47 21.19 -6.45
C ILE A 257 11.94 21.49 -6.77
N VAL A 258 12.87 20.59 -6.45
CA VAL A 258 14.33 20.80 -6.53
C VAL A 258 14.91 20.37 -7.91
N SER A 259 14.09 20.36 -8.95
CA SER A 259 14.47 20.05 -10.34
C SER A 259 15.09 18.66 -10.60
N GLY A 260 14.71 17.62 -9.86
CA GLY A 260 15.16 16.24 -10.09
C GLY A 260 14.43 15.52 -11.23
N SER A 261 14.96 14.37 -11.67
CA SER A 261 14.24 13.43 -12.54
C SER A 261 13.02 12.87 -11.81
N LEU A 262 11.89 12.75 -12.50
CA LEU A 262 10.66 12.20 -11.94
C LEU A 262 10.59 10.68 -12.19
N ASP A 263 10.02 9.97 -11.24
CA ASP A 263 9.74 8.55 -11.33
C ASP A 263 8.45 8.21 -10.56
N GLU A 264 8.04 6.95 -10.59
CA GLU A 264 6.81 6.45 -9.94
C GLU A 264 6.73 6.84 -8.45
N ARG A 265 7.87 7.05 -7.78
CA ARG A 265 7.94 7.41 -6.36
C ARG A 265 7.53 8.86 -6.10
N SER A 266 7.52 9.71 -7.13
CA SER A 266 6.97 11.07 -7.04
C SER A 266 5.45 11.01 -6.83
N ASP A 267 4.75 10.17 -7.59
CA ASP A 267 3.31 9.95 -7.41
C ASP A 267 3.00 9.25 -6.07
N VAL A 268 3.86 8.32 -5.62
CA VAL A 268 3.76 7.73 -4.26
C VAL A 268 3.80 8.80 -3.17
N PHE A 269 4.64 9.81 -3.32
CA PHE A 269 4.71 10.91 -2.34
C PHE A 269 3.40 11.69 -2.33
N SER A 270 2.88 12.06 -3.50
CA SER A 270 1.62 12.80 -3.63
C SER A 270 0.43 12.00 -3.08
N LEU A 271 0.36 10.69 -3.38
CA LEU A 271 -0.60 9.77 -2.78
C LEU A 271 -0.48 9.73 -1.25
N GLY A 272 0.74 9.72 -0.71
CA GLY A 272 0.97 9.78 0.73
C GLY A 272 0.44 11.07 1.37
N ARG A 273 0.52 12.20 0.68
CA ARG A 273 -0.03 13.48 1.13
C ARG A 273 -1.56 13.49 1.10
N ILE A 274 -2.16 12.97 0.02
CA ILE A 274 -3.62 12.79 -0.07
C ILE A 274 -4.11 11.86 1.05
N LEU A 275 -3.41 10.76 1.31
CA LEU A 275 -3.76 9.85 2.39
C LEU A 275 -3.72 10.54 3.76
N GLN A 276 -2.71 11.38 4.00
CA GLN A 276 -2.58 12.14 5.23
C GLN A 276 -3.74 13.13 5.42
N GLU A 277 -4.22 13.73 4.33
CA GLU A 277 -5.38 14.63 4.35
C GLU A 277 -6.68 13.88 4.62
N MET A 278 -6.87 12.71 3.99
CA MET A 278 -8.02 11.83 4.23
C MET A 278 -8.09 11.33 5.69
N PHE A 279 -6.92 11.18 6.33
CA PHE A 279 -6.75 10.67 7.69
C PHE A 279 -5.75 11.52 8.49
N PRO A 280 -6.19 12.65 9.07
CA PRO A 280 -5.34 13.50 9.89
C PRO A 280 -4.72 12.73 11.07
N ASN A 281 -3.47 13.07 11.42
CA ASN A 281 -2.65 12.36 12.43
C ASN A 281 -3.38 12.06 13.74
N ASP A 282 -4.23 12.99 14.21
CA ASP A 282 -4.92 12.89 15.49
C ASP A 282 -6.04 11.84 15.49
N THR A 283 -6.52 11.47 14.30
CA THR A 283 -7.63 10.51 14.09
C THR A 283 -7.14 9.17 13.53
N ALA A 284 -5.97 9.14 12.91
CA ALA A 284 -5.46 7.98 12.21
C ALA A 284 -4.86 6.92 13.16
N PRO A 285 -5.11 5.61 12.92
CA PRO A 285 -4.39 4.55 13.63
C PRO A 285 -2.88 4.65 13.42
N ARG A 286 -2.10 4.29 14.45
CA ARG A 286 -0.63 4.39 14.43
C ARG A 286 0.05 3.74 13.21
N ASP A 287 -0.53 2.68 12.67
CA ASP A 287 0.04 2.01 11.50
C ASP A 287 -0.23 2.80 10.21
N LEU A 288 -1.41 3.41 10.07
CA LEU A 288 -1.70 4.30 8.95
C LEU A 288 -0.81 5.55 8.98
N VAL A 289 -0.59 6.09 10.18
CA VAL A 289 0.36 7.21 10.40
C VAL A 289 1.75 6.88 9.84
N ARG A 290 2.21 5.66 10.08
CA ARG A 290 3.51 5.21 9.60
C ARG A 290 3.52 4.98 8.09
N VAL A 291 2.42 4.49 7.52
CA VAL A 291 2.30 4.27 6.07
C VAL A 291 2.46 5.58 5.31
N TYR A 292 1.70 6.64 5.64
CA TYR A 292 1.90 7.90 4.94
C TYR A 292 3.25 8.56 5.28
N GLN A 293 3.78 8.44 6.51
CA GLN A 293 5.14 8.94 6.81
C GLN A 293 6.22 8.26 5.96
N TYR A 294 6.05 6.98 5.66
CA TYR A 294 6.95 6.23 4.79
C TYR A 294 6.76 6.64 3.32
N ALA A 295 5.52 6.81 2.86
CA ALA A 295 5.22 7.32 1.53
C ALA A 295 5.74 8.76 1.30
N THR A 296 5.60 9.64 2.29
CA THR A 296 6.02 11.05 2.23
C THR A 296 7.47 11.25 2.71
N ASN A 297 8.33 10.23 2.64
CA ASN A 297 9.73 10.37 3.04
C ASN A 297 10.47 11.29 2.05
N LEU A 298 11.25 12.25 2.56
CA LEU A 298 12.03 13.14 1.71
C LEU A 298 13.04 12.37 0.85
N ASN A 299 13.62 11.29 1.38
CA ASN A 299 14.53 10.43 0.62
C ASN A 299 13.75 9.37 -0.17
N ARG A 300 13.87 9.41 -1.50
CA ARG A 300 13.17 8.50 -2.42
C ARG A 300 13.44 7.01 -2.17
N THR A 301 14.66 6.67 -1.75
CA THR A 301 15.06 5.27 -1.46
C THR A 301 14.38 4.72 -0.22
N ARG A 302 13.83 5.59 0.63
CA ARG A 302 13.10 5.26 1.86
C ARG A 302 11.58 5.40 1.71
N ARG A 303 11.08 5.53 0.48
CA ARG A 303 9.65 5.44 0.16
C ARG A 303 9.32 4.04 -0.37
N TYR A 304 8.03 3.77 -0.51
CA TYR A 304 7.57 2.68 -1.38
C TYR A 304 8.14 2.86 -2.77
N GLN A 305 8.65 1.77 -3.36
CA GLN A 305 9.25 1.83 -4.70
C GLN A 305 8.18 1.81 -5.79
N SER A 306 6.97 1.31 -5.49
CA SER A 306 5.82 1.30 -6.38
C SER A 306 4.54 1.70 -5.64
N VAL A 307 3.52 2.11 -6.39
CA VAL A 307 2.18 2.35 -5.85
C VAL A 307 1.52 1.05 -5.37
N ARG A 308 1.86 -0.09 -6.00
CA ARG A 308 1.44 -1.44 -5.57
C ARG A 308 1.85 -1.73 -4.13
N ASP A 309 3.09 -1.40 -3.76
CA ASP A 309 3.60 -1.64 -2.40
C ASP A 309 2.83 -0.79 -1.37
N LEU A 310 2.55 0.46 -1.70
CA LEU A 310 1.71 1.35 -0.88
C LEU A 310 0.30 0.77 -0.73
N ALA A 311 -0.35 0.40 -1.83
CA ALA A 311 -1.69 -0.18 -1.83
C ALA A 311 -1.77 -1.48 -1.01
N SER A 312 -0.74 -2.32 -1.09
CA SER A 312 -0.64 -3.54 -0.29
C SER A 312 -0.57 -3.23 1.22
N ASP A 313 0.17 -2.19 1.62
CA ASP A 313 0.23 -1.81 3.03
C ASP A 313 -1.04 -1.10 3.53
N ILE A 314 -1.79 -0.43 2.65
CA ILE A 314 -3.14 0.06 2.95
C ILE A 314 -4.10 -1.10 3.21
N GLU A 315 -4.05 -2.13 2.37
CA GLU A 315 -4.81 -3.36 2.55
C GLU A 315 -4.41 -4.08 3.86
N ASN A 316 -3.11 -4.10 4.19
CA ASN A 316 -2.62 -4.65 5.44
C ASN A 316 -3.16 -3.89 6.65
N VAL A 317 -3.22 -2.56 6.60
CA VAL A 317 -3.83 -1.74 7.65
C VAL A 317 -5.31 -2.09 7.80
N ARG A 318 -6.05 -2.18 6.70
CA ARG A 318 -7.48 -2.50 6.70
C ARG A 318 -7.76 -3.87 7.32
N CYS A 319 -7.00 -4.89 6.91
CA CYS A 319 -7.20 -6.28 7.33
C CYS A 319 -6.38 -6.69 8.58
N CYS A 320 -5.75 -5.74 9.27
CA CYS A 320 -4.89 -6.00 10.43
C CYS A 320 -3.73 -7.00 10.17
N TYR A 321 -3.16 -6.95 8.98
CA TYR A 321 -1.90 -7.62 8.64
C TYR A 321 -0.70 -6.75 9.02
N PRO A 322 0.50 -7.35 9.20
CA PRO A 322 1.70 -6.59 9.50
C PRO A 322 2.25 -5.91 8.24
N LEU A 323 2.73 -4.67 8.38
CA LEU A 323 3.23 -3.85 7.26
C LEU A 323 4.47 -4.46 6.58
N ASN A 324 4.50 -4.46 5.26
CA ASN A 324 5.49 -5.12 4.41
C ASN A 324 6.85 -4.42 4.44
N TYR A 325 6.88 -3.08 4.42
CA TYR A 325 8.16 -2.33 4.34
C TYR A 325 9.05 -2.47 5.60
N ARG A 326 8.52 -3.04 6.69
CA ARG A 326 9.23 -3.16 7.97
C ARG A 326 9.82 -4.55 8.14
N ASN A 327 11.13 -4.66 8.42
CA ASN A 327 11.71 -5.91 8.93
C ASN A 327 11.04 -6.25 10.28
N GLN A 328 10.21 -7.30 10.30
CA GLN A 328 9.20 -7.46 11.36
C GLN A 328 9.75 -8.16 12.60
N HIS A 329 9.77 -7.44 13.73
CA HIS A 329 9.95 -8.05 15.05
C HIS A 329 8.77 -8.99 15.37
N CYS A 330 9.08 -10.15 15.95
CA CYS A 330 8.12 -11.21 16.30
C CYS A 330 6.92 -10.72 17.12
N ILE A 331 7.14 -9.79 18.06
CA ILE A 331 6.09 -9.22 18.91
C ILE A 331 5.02 -8.49 18.08
N TYR A 332 5.42 -7.68 17.09
CA TYR A 332 4.47 -6.94 16.25
C TYR A 332 3.54 -7.87 15.46
N ARG A 333 4.09 -8.97 14.92
CA ARG A 333 3.32 -9.99 14.20
C ARG A 333 2.31 -10.69 15.10
N ALA A 334 2.73 -11.03 16.33
CA ALA A 334 1.84 -11.64 17.32
C ALA A 334 0.68 -10.69 17.68
N THR A 335 0.95 -9.41 17.90
CA THR A 335 -0.09 -8.41 18.17
C THR A 335 -1.10 -8.30 17.01
N LYS A 336 -0.62 -8.29 15.77
CA LYS A 336 -1.50 -8.29 14.58
C LYS A 336 -2.32 -9.56 14.44
N PHE A 337 -1.75 -10.70 14.77
CA PHE A 337 -2.48 -11.97 14.79
C PHE A 337 -3.62 -11.96 15.82
N ILE A 338 -3.37 -11.43 17.02
CA ILE A 338 -4.39 -11.29 18.08
C ILE A 338 -5.51 -10.32 17.66
N GLN A 339 -5.16 -9.18 17.07
CA GLN A 339 -6.14 -8.19 16.59
C GLN A 339 -7.08 -8.78 15.52
N ARG A 340 -6.56 -9.67 14.67
CA ARG A 340 -7.33 -10.30 13.59
C ARG A 340 -8.18 -11.48 14.06
N TYR A 341 -7.72 -12.24 15.06
CA TYR A 341 -8.41 -13.42 15.57
C TYR A 341 -8.61 -13.36 17.10
N PRO A 342 -9.40 -12.40 17.62
CA PRO A 342 -9.55 -12.22 19.06
C PRO A 342 -10.19 -13.44 19.74
N ALA A 343 -11.24 -14.03 19.16
CA ALA A 343 -11.89 -15.21 19.72
C ALA A 343 -10.98 -16.43 19.74
N SER A 344 -10.36 -16.77 18.60
CA SER A 344 -9.48 -17.94 18.48
C SER A 344 -8.26 -17.85 19.38
N THR A 345 -7.68 -16.66 19.56
CA THR A 345 -6.55 -16.46 20.48
C THR A 345 -6.95 -16.59 21.94
N VAL A 346 -8.16 -16.16 22.32
CA VAL A 346 -8.72 -16.41 23.66
C VAL A 346 -8.93 -17.91 23.88
N TYR A 347 -9.54 -18.64 22.95
CA TYR A 347 -9.71 -20.10 23.08
C TYR A 347 -8.37 -20.84 23.16
N ALA A 348 -7.41 -20.49 22.31
CA ALA A 348 -6.08 -21.09 22.32
C ALA A 348 -5.36 -20.83 23.66
N SER A 349 -5.42 -19.60 24.19
CA SER A 349 -4.81 -19.29 25.49
C SER A 349 -5.48 -20.04 26.64
N PHE A 350 -6.81 -20.23 26.61
CA PHE A 350 -7.54 -21.05 27.57
C PHE A 350 -7.12 -22.52 27.53
N ILE A 351 -7.00 -23.11 26.33
CA ILE A 351 -6.54 -24.48 26.14
C ILE A 351 -5.10 -24.64 26.66
N ILE A 352 -4.21 -23.70 26.34
CA ILE A 352 -2.84 -23.70 26.85
C ILE A 352 -2.82 -23.61 28.38
N ALA A 353 -3.68 -22.79 28.99
CA ALA A 353 -3.80 -22.71 30.45
C ALA A 353 -4.26 -24.05 31.06
N ILE A 354 -5.21 -24.74 30.45
CA ILE A 354 -5.66 -26.07 30.90
C ILE A 354 -4.54 -27.10 30.75
N LEU A 355 -3.85 -27.12 29.61
CA LEU A 355 -2.76 -28.08 29.37
C LEU A 355 -1.58 -27.84 30.32
N THR A 356 -1.22 -26.58 30.57
CA THR A 356 -0.13 -26.23 31.49
C THR A 356 -0.49 -26.58 32.93
N THR A 357 -1.71 -26.30 33.37
CA THR A 357 -2.17 -26.69 34.72
C THR A 357 -2.22 -28.21 34.89
N ALA A 358 -2.70 -28.95 33.89
CA ALA A 358 -2.68 -30.41 33.90
C ALA A 358 -1.25 -30.97 33.94
N LEU A 359 -0.33 -30.39 33.15
CA LEU A 359 1.07 -30.83 33.11
C LEU A 359 1.79 -30.55 34.43
N ILE A 360 1.50 -29.42 35.07
CA ILE A 360 1.98 -29.11 36.43
C ILE A 360 1.42 -30.12 37.44
N ALA A 361 0.12 -30.41 37.41
CA ALA A 361 -0.51 -31.37 38.30
C ALA A 361 0.09 -32.78 38.17
N LEU A 362 0.25 -33.27 36.94
CA LEU A 362 0.91 -34.54 36.65
C LEU A 362 2.38 -34.57 37.13
N SER A 363 3.10 -33.46 36.98
CA SER A 363 4.49 -33.37 37.47
C SER A 363 4.59 -33.43 39.00
N ILE A 364 3.60 -32.88 39.71
CA ILE A 364 3.52 -32.95 41.18
C ILE A 364 3.19 -34.37 41.61
N GLU A 365 2.21 -35.00 40.97
CA GLU A 365 1.81 -36.38 41.27
C GLU A 365 2.95 -37.38 41.01
N ALA A 366 3.66 -37.24 39.89
CA ALA A 366 4.83 -38.05 39.58
C ALA A 366 5.92 -37.90 40.65
N LYS A 367 6.20 -36.68 41.12
CA LYS A 367 7.16 -36.44 42.22
C LYS A 367 6.70 -37.07 43.53
N ASN A 368 5.41 -37.02 43.85
CA ASN A 368 4.86 -37.63 45.06
C ASN A 368 4.98 -39.16 45.02
N LEU A 369 4.69 -39.77 43.88
CA LEU A 369 4.85 -41.21 43.68
C LEU A 369 6.31 -41.66 43.81
N SER A 370 7.26 -40.89 43.24
CA SER A 370 8.69 -41.16 43.41
C SER A 370 9.13 -41.12 44.87
N ARG A 371 8.60 -40.17 45.68
CA ARG A 371 8.89 -40.10 47.12
C ARG A 371 8.35 -41.32 47.88
N GLN A 372 7.13 -41.75 47.57
CA GLN A 372 6.53 -42.94 48.19
C GLN A 372 7.33 -44.21 47.86
N LYS A 373 7.80 -44.35 46.61
CA LYS A 373 8.68 -45.47 46.22
C LYS A 373 9.98 -45.49 47.02
N LEU A 374 10.66 -44.33 47.14
CA LEU A 374 11.89 -44.24 47.94
C LEU A 374 11.66 -44.60 49.42
N GLN A 375 10.52 -44.20 49.99
CA GLN A 375 10.16 -44.59 51.36
C GLN A 375 9.92 -46.09 51.48
N LEU A 376 9.20 -46.70 50.54
CA LEU A 376 8.99 -48.15 50.50
C LEU A 376 10.32 -48.90 50.36
N ASP A 377 11.20 -48.46 49.46
CA ASP A 377 12.52 -49.07 49.26
C ASP A 377 13.37 -48.98 50.53
N SER A 378 13.29 -47.87 51.28
CA SER A 378 13.98 -47.74 52.57
C SER A 378 13.42 -48.65 53.65
N ILE A 379 12.09 -48.81 53.73
CA ILE A 379 11.44 -49.72 54.67
C ILE A 379 11.78 -51.17 54.33
N ILE A 380 11.78 -51.53 53.04
CA ILE A 380 12.17 -52.86 52.57
C ILE A 380 13.64 -53.12 52.89
N TYR A 381 14.53 -52.15 52.67
CA TYR A 381 15.94 -52.25 53.02
C TYR A 381 16.14 -52.47 54.53
N ASP A 382 15.48 -51.67 55.36
CA ASP A 382 15.55 -51.79 56.83
C ASP A 382 15.01 -53.15 57.29
N ALA A 383 13.84 -53.58 56.80
CA ALA A 383 13.26 -54.88 57.13
C ALA A 383 14.16 -56.04 56.68
N THR A 384 14.74 -55.96 55.48
CA THR A 384 15.67 -56.97 54.96
C THR A 384 16.95 -57.01 55.81
N SER A 385 17.47 -55.85 56.22
CA SER A 385 18.66 -55.73 57.07
C SER A 385 18.43 -56.25 58.50
N MET A 386 17.19 -56.21 59.01
CA MET A 386 16.81 -56.81 60.29
C MET A 386 16.66 -58.34 60.20
N VAL A 387 16.16 -58.85 59.07
CA VAL A 387 16.00 -60.28 58.83
C VAL A 387 17.33 -60.96 58.51
N TYR A 388 18.29 -60.25 57.89
CA TYR A 388 19.61 -60.78 57.51
C TYR A 388 20.41 -61.39 58.71
N PRO A 389 20.56 -60.71 59.87
CA PRO A 389 21.19 -61.32 61.04
C PRO A 389 20.30 -62.37 61.72
N LEU A 390 18.97 -62.29 61.58
CA LEU A 390 18.05 -63.32 62.11
C LEU A 390 18.21 -64.65 61.34
N ASN A 391 18.36 -64.58 60.02
CA ASN A 391 18.58 -65.74 59.17
C ASN A 391 19.94 -66.40 59.44
N ASN A 392 21.00 -65.61 59.68
CA ASN A 392 22.30 -66.15 60.09
C ASN A 392 22.33 -66.71 61.52
N SER A 393 21.33 -66.45 62.36
CA SER A 393 21.17 -67.09 63.67
C SER A 393 20.34 -68.38 63.64
N LEU A 394 19.70 -68.69 62.51
CA LEU A 394 18.82 -69.86 62.33
C LEU A 394 19.37 -70.90 61.32
N LEU A 395 20.58 -70.70 60.80
CA LEU A 395 21.26 -71.65 59.92
C LEU A 395 22.49 -72.28 60.60
N ASP A 396 22.25 -73.05 61.67
CA ASP A 396 23.15 -74.13 62.08
C ASP A 396 22.61 -75.47 61.52
N TRP A 397 22.66 -75.61 60.19
CA TRP A 397 22.16 -76.81 59.51
C TRP A 397 23.13 -78.01 59.61
N ASP A 398 24.33 -77.82 60.15
CA ASP A 398 25.35 -78.87 60.29
C ASP A 398 25.06 -79.84 61.45
N GLU A 399 24.22 -79.44 62.41
CA GLU A 399 23.81 -80.27 63.55
C GLU A 399 22.57 -81.13 63.23
N ILE A 400 21.63 -80.59 62.44
CA ILE A 400 20.38 -81.28 62.07
C ILE A 400 20.62 -82.40 61.05
N ILE A 401 21.51 -82.19 60.07
CA ILE A 401 21.80 -83.19 59.03
C ILE A 401 22.54 -84.42 59.60
N ARG A 402 23.30 -84.28 60.69
CA ARG A 402 24.00 -85.41 61.34
C ARG A 402 23.07 -86.36 62.11
N SER A 403 21.87 -85.92 62.51
CA SER A 403 20.94 -86.75 63.29
C SER A 403 19.95 -87.57 62.44
N ARG A 404 19.85 -87.29 61.13
CA ARG A 404 18.84 -87.87 60.25
C ARG A 404 19.35 -88.94 59.28
N ASN A 405 20.47 -89.58 59.60
CA ASN A 405 21.08 -90.63 58.77
C ASN A 405 20.77 -92.07 59.23
N ASN A 406 19.70 -92.28 60.01
CA ASN A 406 19.33 -93.61 60.51
C ASN A 406 17.91 -94.09 60.18
N ILE A 407 17.11 -93.35 59.39
CA ILE A 407 15.80 -93.84 58.94
C ILE A 407 15.48 -93.25 57.56
N VAL A 408 16.04 -93.85 56.50
CA VAL A 408 15.40 -93.90 55.17
C VAL A 408 15.82 -95.21 54.52
N VAL A 409 14.91 -96.20 54.57
CA VAL A 409 14.87 -97.34 53.67
C VAL A 409 13.62 -97.17 52.82
N ASP A 410 13.79 -97.39 51.52
CA ASP A 410 12.79 -97.62 50.48
C ASP A 410 11.90 -96.43 50.05
N VAL A 411 11.64 -96.19 48.76
CA VAL A 411 11.87 -96.99 47.55
C VAL A 411 11.74 -96.08 46.33
N ASP A 412 12.65 -96.25 45.36
CA ASP A 412 12.52 -95.78 43.99
C ASP A 412 11.44 -96.59 43.25
N VAL A 413 10.44 -95.95 42.66
CA VAL A 413 9.72 -96.48 41.49
C VAL A 413 9.42 -95.35 40.51
N TYR A 414 10.22 -95.31 39.44
CA TYR A 414 9.91 -94.67 38.17
C TYR A 414 9.00 -95.62 37.36
N GLY A 415 7.86 -95.13 36.84
CA GLY A 415 7.07 -95.87 35.85
C GLY A 415 5.59 -95.51 35.76
N GLU A 416 5.26 -94.72 34.73
CA GLU A 416 4.05 -94.74 33.87
C GLU A 416 2.62 -94.91 34.43
N GLY A 417 1.70 -94.07 33.87
CA GLY A 417 0.24 -94.21 33.90
C GLY A 417 -0.42 -93.15 34.79
N ILE A 418 -1.44 -92.39 34.39
CA ILE A 418 -2.53 -92.60 33.43
C ILE A 418 -3.03 -91.21 33.01
N ASN A 419 -3.19 -90.97 31.71
CA ASN A 419 -4.07 -89.91 31.21
C ASN A 419 -4.92 -90.53 30.08
N SER A 420 -6.01 -91.18 30.48
CA SER A 420 -7.10 -91.58 29.58
C SER A 420 -8.36 -91.89 30.39
N GLU A 421 -9.32 -90.96 30.40
CA GLU A 421 -10.76 -91.24 30.44
C GLU A 421 -11.49 -89.96 30.00
N VAL A 422 -11.94 -89.89 28.73
CA VAL A 422 -13.30 -90.23 28.25
C VAL A 422 -14.33 -89.18 28.70
N ASN A 423 -14.68 -88.20 27.83
CA ASN A 423 -15.92 -88.17 27.01
C ASN A 423 -17.19 -88.36 27.86
N ARG A 424 -18.18 -87.46 27.92
CA ARG A 424 -19.02 -86.77 26.91
C ARG A 424 -19.96 -85.86 27.75
N GLU A 425 -20.59 -84.77 27.33
CA GLU A 425 -21.56 -84.64 26.23
C GLU A 425 -22.18 -83.22 26.27
N LEU A 426 -22.76 -82.79 25.14
CA LEU A 426 -23.72 -81.67 24.93
C LEU A 426 -23.09 -80.26 24.87
N PHE A 427 -23.32 -79.39 23.88
CA PHE A 427 -24.26 -79.32 22.75
C PHE A 427 -23.75 -78.16 21.82
N ASN A 428 -23.91 -78.29 20.49
CA ASN A 428 -24.29 -77.27 19.48
C ASN A 428 -24.01 -75.76 19.76
N GLU A 429 -23.49 -74.91 18.87
CA GLU A 429 -23.68 -74.75 17.41
C GLU A 429 -22.72 -73.61 16.91
N THR A 430 -21.92 -73.78 15.83
CA THR A 430 -22.04 -73.14 14.48
C THR A 430 -22.08 -71.60 14.44
N LEU A 431 -21.35 -70.83 13.63
CA LEU A 431 -20.82 -71.01 12.26
C LEU A 431 -19.65 -70.02 12.01
N TYR A 432 -18.52 -70.56 11.58
CA TYR A 432 -17.45 -69.85 10.87
C TYR A 432 -17.39 -70.51 9.49
N ASP A 433 -18.25 -70.05 8.57
CA ASP A 433 -18.10 -70.16 7.12
C ASP A 433 -19.38 -69.65 6.43
N SER A 434 -19.36 -68.40 5.97
CA SER A 434 -20.00 -68.01 4.72
C SER A 434 -19.50 -66.64 4.28
N TRP A 435 -18.86 -66.64 3.10
CA TRP A 435 -18.72 -65.54 2.16
C TRP A 435 -17.46 -64.65 2.21
N ILE A 436 -16.41 -65.20 1.58
CA ILE A 436 -15.86 -64.55 0.38
C ILE A 436 -16.96 -64.54 -0.70
N ALA A 437 -17.38 -63.34 -1.12
CA ALA A 437 -17.74 -63.09 -2.51
C ALA A 437 -17.60 -61.59 -2.80
N THR A 438 -17.14 -61.28 -4.01
CA THR A 438 -16.92 -59.95 -4.60
C THR A 438 -15.83 -59.16 -3.86
N GLY A 439 -14.57 -59.17 -4.28
CA GLY A 439 -14.09 -59.03 -5.65
C GLY A 439 -13.46 -57.64 -5.77
N ASP A 440 -12.26 -57.59 -6.37
CA ASP A 440 -11.72 -56.42 -7.07
C ASP A 440 -11.22 -55.27 -6.16
N ILE A 441 -9.97 -54.78 -6.16
CA ILE A 441 -8.92 -54.65 -7.19
C ILE A 441 -7.54 -54.45 -6.53
N GLU A 442 -6.53 -54.83 -7.31
CA GLU A 442 -5.07 -54.76 -7.16
C GLU A 442 -4.42 -53.49 -6.56
N PRO A 443 -3.16 -53.61 -6.07
CA PRO A 443 -2.21 -52.50 -6.03
C PRO A 443 -1.45 -52.39 -7.37
N ILE A 444 -1.55 -51.23 -8.02
CA ILE A 444 -0.67 -50.78 -9.12
C ILE A 444 0.38 -49.86 -8.46
N ILE A 445 1.68 -50.26 -8.40
CA ILE A 445 2.78 -49.96 -9.36
C ILE A 445 2.95 -48.43 -9.51
N ASP A 446 4.10 -47.77 -9.37
CA ASP A 446 5.54 -48.06 -9.56
C ASP A 446 6.35 -47.14 -8.61
#